data_AF-L2GQH8-F1
#
_entry.id   AF-L2GQH8-F1
#
_cell.length_a   1.000
_cell.length_b   1.000
_cell.length_c   1.000
_cell.angle_alpha   90.00
_cell.angle_beta   90.00
_cell.angle_gamma   90.00
#
_symmetry.space_group_name_H-M   'P 1'
#
loop_
_entity.id
_entity.type
_entity.pdbx_description
1 polymer ?
#
loop_
_entity_poly.entity_id
_entity_poly.type
_entity_poly.pdbx_seq_one_letter_code
_entity_poly.pdbx_strand_id
1 'polypeptide(L)'
;MHSSEVVSLKNKLIKCYKYRDYETAAYISMHISESFPEFQLLTGIIFYENQEYSRSLFHLSNLEGTTAVFYKALSYMKVKKYSEAVVELTTIIESKTAPEKVTDIFLSSFILDPVDTEFFEALFGKLLILKGKAKQGVEKYRKSMFKNPLLGPCLGLFDENNWIAPINQFATDPIMMLFQDLFKLSVQRTSEAEQTSEDKPSIPQTAGDLLLCFLKQNSTSQAHQA
;
A
#
# COMPACT_ATOMS: atom_id res chain seq x y z
N MET A 1 8.07 -3.73 -38.17
CA MET A 1 7.26 -2.52 -37.90
C MET A 1 7.96 -1.30 -38.42
N HIS A 2 7.24 -0.39 -39.09
CA HIS A 2 7.80 0.90 -39.48
C HIS A 2 8.04 1.77 -38.24
N SER A 3 9.14 2.53 -38.20
CA SER A 3 9.53 3.37 -37.06
C SER A 3 8.41 4.32 -36.59
N SER A 4 7.59 4.83 -37.52
CA SER A 4 6.45 5.72 -37.21
C SER A 4 5.32 5.03 -36.44
N GLU A 5 5.05 3.76 -36.72
CA GLU A 5 3.97 2.99 -36.09
C GLU A 5 4.31 2.68 -34.63
N VAL A 6 5.57 2.33 -34.35
CA VAL A 6 6.06 2.08 -33.00
C VAL A 6 5.94 3.33 -32.14
N VAL A 7 6.34 4.50 -32.67
CA VAL A 7 6.21 5.77 -31.95
C VAL A 7 4.75 6.09 -31.64
N SER A 8 3.84 5.84 -32.57
CA SER A 8 2.40 6.01 -32.36
C SER A 8 1.87 5.09 -31.24
N LEU A 9 2.26 3.82 -31.25
CA LEU A 9 1.85 2.84 -30.22
C LEU A 9 2.42 3.18 -28.85
N LYS A 10 3.69 3.59 -28.75
CA LYS A 10 4.29 4.07 -27.49
C LYS A 10 3.51 5.26 -26.93
N ASN A 11 3.19 6.25 -27.76
CA ASN A 11 2.39 7.40 -27.33
C ASN A 11 0.99 7.00 -26.86
N LYS A 12 0.37 6.02 -27.51
CA LYS A 12 -0.93 5.48 -27.10
C LYS A 12 -0.81 4.75 -25.76
N LEU A 13 0.22 3.92 -25.57
CA LEU A 13 0.50 3.22 -24.33
C LEU A 13 0.65 4.20 -23.15
N ILE A 14 1.45 5.26 -23.34
CA ILE A 14 1.65 6.30 -22.33
C ILE A 14 0.31 6.94 -21.92
N LYS A 15 -0.55 7.25 -22.90
CA LYS A 15 -1.88 7.82 -22.64
C LYS A 15 -2.75 6.82 -21.87
N CYS A 16 -2.85 5.58 -22.33
CA CYS A 16 -3.63 4.55 -21.64
C CYS A 16 -3.17 4.39 -20.19
N TYR A 17 -1.86 4.33 -19.95
CA TYR A 17 -1.31 4.27 -18.59
C TYR A 17 -1.71 5.48 -17.74
N LYS A 18 -1.55 6.70 -18.26
CA LYS A 18 -1.91 7.95 -17.55
C LYS A 18 -3.39 8.04 -17.21
N TYR A 19 -4.25 7.56 -18.11
CA TYR A 19 -5.70 7.56 -17.91
C TYR A 19 -6.22 6.29 -17.21
N ARG A 20 -5.33 5.42 -16.72
CA ARG A 20 -5.66 4.16 -16.02
C ARG A 20 -6.49 3.17 -16.85
N ASP A 21 -6.39 3.26 -18.17
CA ASP A 21 -6.92 2.26 -19.10
C ASP A 21 -5.91 1.11 -19.21
N TYR A 22 -5.81 0.34 -18.13
CA TYR A 22 -4.79 -0.71 -18.00
C TYR A 22 -5.05 -1.92 -18.88
N GLU A 23 -6.31 -2.21 -19.22
CA GLU A 23 -6.68 -3.28 -20.14
C GLU A 23 -6.11 -3.00 -21.54
N THR A 24 -6.35 -1.79 -22.07
CA THR A 24 -5.78 -1.39 -23.37
C THR A 24 -4.27 -1.24 -23.28
N ALA A 25 -3.75 -0.71 -22.16
CA ALA A 25 -2.31 -0.59 -21.95
C ALA A 25 -1.62 -1.96 -21.96
N ALA A 26 -2.21 -2.99 -21.34
CA ALA A 26 -1.66 -4.34 -21.30
C ALA A 26 -1.58 -4.95 -22.70
N TYR A 27 -2.64 -4.82 -23.48
CA TYR A 27 -2.66 -5.28 -24.88
C TYR A 27 -1.55 -4.62 -25.71
N ILE A 28 -1.44 -3.30 -25.62
CA ILE A 28 -0.43 -2.55 -26.36
C ILE A 28 0.99 -2.89 -25.87
N SER A 29 1.20 -2.99 -24.56
CA SER A 29 2.53 -3.26 -23.99
C SER A 29 3.03 -4.66 -24.36
N MET A 30 2.14 -5.66 -24.34
CA MET A 30 2.45 -7.00 -24.81
C MET A 30 2.91 -6.98 -26.27
N HIS A 31 2.15 -6.32 -27.15
CA HIS A 31 2.50 -6.26 -28.57
C HIS A 31 3.82 -5.50 -28.82
N ILE A 32 4.06 -4.40 -28.11
CA ILE A 32 5.34 -3.68 -28.20
C ILE A 32 6.49 -4.56 -27.69
N SER A 33 6.28 -5.33 -26.62
CA SER A 33 7.32 -6.16 -26.00
C SER A 33 7.84 -7.28 -26.90
N GLU A 34 7.05 -7.74 -27.88
CA GLU A 34 7.49 -8.71 -28.90
C GLU A 34 8.61 -8.16 -29.78
N SER A 35 8.57 -6.84 -30.04
CA SER A 35 9.58 -6.15 -30.86
C SER A 35 10.65 -5.47 -30.03
N PHE A 36 10.32 -5.05 -28.80
CA PHE A 36 11.18 -4.27 -27.90
C PHE A 36 11.17 -4.90 -26.51
N PRO A 37 12.06 -5.87 -26.24
CA PRO A 37 12.07 -6.64 -24.99
C PRO A 37 12.18 -5.76 -23.73
N GLU A 38 12.72 -4.55 -23.81
CA GLU A 38 12.76 -3.62 -22.68
C GLU A 38 11.36 -3.24 -22.15
N PHE A 39 10.31 -3.35 -22.97
CA PHE A 39 8.91 -3.12 -22.57
C PHE A 39 8.30 -4.30 -21.80
N GLN A 40 9.02 -5.42 -21.67
CA GLN A 40 8.55 -6.57 -20.87
C GLN A 40 8.40 -6.19 -19.38
N LEU A 41 9.32 -5.37 -18.84
CA LEU A 41 9.21 -4.83 -17.48
C LEU A 41 7.90 -4.06 -17.31
N LEU A 42 7.62 -3.11 -18.21
CA LEU A 42 6.40 -2.31 -18.16
C LEU A 42 5.14 -3.17 -18.32
N THR A 43 5.19 -4.21 -19.14
CA THR A 43 4.07 -5.17 -19.26
C THR A 43 3.78 -5.84 -17.91
N GLY A 44 4.82 -6.28 -17.20
CA GLY A 44 4.67 -6.81 -15.84
C GLY A 44 4.08 -5.80 -14.85
N ILE A 45 4.51 -4.54 -14.91
CA ILE A 45 3.98 -3.44 -14.07
C ILE A 45 2.51 -3.17 -14.38
N ILE A 46 2.14 -3.08 -15.66
CA ILE A 46 0.75 -2.83 -16.08
C ILE A 46 -0.16 -3.95 -15.60
N PHE A 47 0.25 -5.22 -15.71
CA PHE A 47 -0.53 -6.32 -15.15
C PHE A 47 -0.68 -6.23 -13.63
N TYR A 48 0.35 -5.75 -12.91
CA TYR A 48 0.25 -5.51 -11.48
C TYR A 48 -0.79 -4.42 -11.16
N GLU A 49 -0.73 -3.29 -11.87
CA GLU A 49 -1.69 -2.18 -11.73
C GLU A 49 -3.12 -2.62 -12.12
N ASN A 50 -3.25 -3.50 -13.12
CA ASN A 50 -4.50 -4.13 -13.50
C ASN A 50 -4.98 -5.24 -12.53
N GLN A 51 -4.26 -5.46 -11.42
CA GLN A 51 -4.56 -6.47 -10.40
C GLN A 51 -4.47 -7.93 -10.88
N GLU A 52 -3.83 -8.18 -12.02
CA GLU A 52 -3.58 -9.51 -12.59
C GLU A 52 -2.21 -10.04 -12.14
N TYR A 53 -2.08 -10.25 -10.84
CA TYR A 53 -0.79 -10.54 -10.20
C TYR A 53 -0.09 -11.80 -10.74
N SER A 54 -0.84 -12.84 -11.12
CA SER A 54 -0.26 -14.04 -11.72
C SER A 54 0.34 -13.78 -13.10
N ARG A 55 -0.28 -12.92 -13.93
CA ARG A 55 0.26 -12.52 -15.23
C ARG A 55 1.44 -11.58 -15.06
N SER A 56 1.37 -10.67 -14.09
CA SER A 56 2.53 -9.84 -13.71
C SER A 56 3.74 -10.72 -13.37
N LEU A 57 3.59 -11.72 -12.50
CA LEU A 57 4.65 -12.67 -12.17
C LEU A 57 5.20 -13.41 -13.40
N PHE A 58 4.33 -13.85 -14.32
CA PHE A 58 4.74 -14.52 -15.54
C PHE A 58 5.64 -13.64 -16.41
N HIS A 59 5.28 -12.37 -16.61
CA HIS A 59 6.08 -11.45 -17.42
C HIS A 59 7.37 -11.01 -16.74
N LEU A 60 7.39 -10.98 -15.40
CA LEU A 60 8.56 -10.56 -14.62
C LEU A 60 9.51 -11.71 -14.24
N SER A 61 9.15 -12.98 -14.48
CA SER A 61 9.89 -14.14 -13.94
C SER A 61 11.35 -14.17 -14.36
N ASN A 62 11.63 -13.75 -15.60
CA ASN A 62 12.96 -13.81 -16.21
C ASN A 62 13.75 -12.50 -16.06
N LEU A 63 13.20 -11.52 -15.33
CA LEU A 63 13.83 -10.23 -15.11
C LEU A 63 14.45 -10.18 -13.71
N GLU A 64 15.73 -9.81 -13.67
CA GLU A 64 16.55 -9.76 -12.45
C GLU A 64 16.83 -8.33 -11.96
N GLY A 65 16.24 -7.33 -12.64
CA GLY A 65 16.36 -5.92 -12.26
C GLY A 65 15.65 -5.58 -10.95
N THR A 66 16.12 -4.55 -10.25
CA THR A 66 15.55 -4.11 -8.97
C THR A 66 14.05 -3.85 -9.06
N THR A 67 13.59 -3.16 -10.11
CA THR A 67 12.18 -2.87 -10.34
C THR A 67 11.40 -4.15 -10.56
N ALA A 68 11.90 -5.04 -11.43
CA ALA A 68 11.24 -6.32 -11.70
C ALA A 68 11.09 -7.16 -10.43
N VAL A 69 12.17 -7.30 -9.66
CA VAL A 69 12.19 -8.05 -8.40
C VAL A 69 11.25 -7.43 -7.37
N PHE A 70 11.19 -6.11 -7.29
CA PHE A 70 10.26 -5.41 -6.41
C PHE A 70 8.81 -5.71 -6.77
N TYR A 71 8.43 -5.61 -8.05
CA TYR A 71 7.08 -5.92 -8.50
C TYR A 71 6.74 -7.42 -8.40
N LYS A 72 7.72 -8.32 -8.51
CA LYS A 72 7.54 -9.74 -8.15
C LYS A 72 7.18 -9.89 -6.68
N ALA A 73 7.91 -9.24 -5.77
CA ALA A 73 7.62 -9.29 -4.34
C ALA A 73 6.21 -8.75 -4.02
N LEU A 74 5.82 -7.63 -4.63
CA LEU A 74 4.47 -7.07 -4.50
C LEU A 74 3.41 -8.05 -5.01
N SER A 75 3.62 -8.63 -6.19
CA SER A 75 2.68 -9.59 -6.78
C SER A 75 2.53 -10.85 -5.91
N TYR A 76 3.64 -11.42 -5.44
CA TYR A 76 3.64 -12.54 -4.49
C TYR A 76 2.89 -12.20 -3.20
N MET A 77 3.10 -11.00 -2.65
CA MET A 77 2.36 -10.53 -1.48
C MET A 77 0.85 -10.52 -1.72
N LYS A 78 0.40 -10.02 -2.89
CA LYS A 78 -1.01 -9.94 -3.24
C LYS A 78 -1.67 -11.30 -3.41
N VAL A 79 -0.94 -12.29 -3.93
CA VAL A 79 -1.40 -13.69 -3.98
C VAL A 79 -1.12 -14.49 -2.69
N LYS A 80 -0.75 -13.81 -1.60
CA LYS A 80 -0.47 -14.37 -0.27
C LYS A 80 0.69 -15.40 -0.23
N LYS A 81 1.60 -15.34 -1.18
CA LYS A 81 2.85 -16.11 -1.24
C LYS A 81 3.99 -15.36 -0.54
N TYR A 82 3.85 -15.20 0.78
CA TYR A 82 4.75 -14.32 1.54
C TYR A 82 6.19 -14.83 1.62
N SER A 83 6.41 -16.14 1.51
CA SER A 83 7.77 -16.70 1.55
C SER A 83 8.55 -16.34 0.31
N GLU A 84 7.93 -16.45 -0.85
CA GLU A 84 8.46 -16.08 -2.16
C GLU A 84 8.69 -14.57 -2.21
N ALA A 85 7.75 -13.76 -1.72
CA ALA A 85 7.92 -12.31 -1.63
C ALA A 85 9.14 -11.89 -0.79
N VAL A 86 9.39 -12.58 0.33
CA VAL A 86 10.58 -12.33 1.16
C VAL A 86 11.87 -12.70 0.42
N VAL A 87 11.89 -13.81 -0.32
CA VAL A 87 13.07 -14.22 -1.11
C VAL A 87 13.41 -13.15 -2.15
N GLU A 88 12.42 -12.67 -2.91
CA GLU A 88 12.64 -11.61 -3.90
C GLU A 88 13.19 -10.34 -3.24
N LEU A 89 12.62 -9.85 -2.14
CA LEU A 89 13.16 -8.65 -1.49
C LEU A 89 14.54 -8.86 -0.86
N THR A 90 14.85 -10.06 -0.38
CA THR A 90 16.21 -10.38 0.08
C THR A 90 17.22 -10.19 -1.05
N THR A 91 16.88 -10.54 -2.29
CA THR A 91 17.79 -10.29 -3.42
C THR A 91 18.06 -8.81 -3.68
N ILE A 92 17.08 -7.92 -3.43
CA ILE A 92 17.29 -6.47 -3.51
C ILE A 92 18.19 -5.99 -2.37
N ILE A 93 17.85 -6.36 -1.13
CA ILE A 93 18.56 -5.90 0.09
C ILE A 93 20.02 -6.36 0.12
N GLU A 94 20.30 -7.54 -0.43
CA GLU A 94 21.66 -8.08 -0.55
C GLU A 94 22.39 -7.59 -1.82
N SER A 95 21.80 -6.65 -2.56
CA SER A 95 22.34 -6.08 -3.80
C SER A 95 22.70 -7.13 -4.86
N LYS A 96 21.85 -8.16 -4.99
CA LYS A 96 22.00 -9.28 -5.94
C LYS A 96 21.20 -9.08 -7.22
N THR A 97 20.68 -7.88 -7.46
CA THR A 97 19.91 -7.55 -8.66
C THR A 97 20.83 -7.14 -9.81
N ALA A 98 20.39 -7.43 -11.03
CA ALA A 98 21.08 -7.00 -12.23
C ALA A 98 20.82 -5.50 -12.51
N PRO A 99 21.75 -4.78 -13.15
CA PRO A 99 21.50 -3.41 -13.57
C PRO A 99 20.39 -3.38 -14.64
N GLU A 100 19.44 -2.46 -14.49
CA GLU A 100 18.38 -2.27 -15.47
C GLU A 100 18.90 -1.47 -16.67
N LYS A 101 18.79 -2.06 -17.87
CA LYS A 101 19.22 -1.42 -19.12
C LYS A 101 17.99 -0.93 -19.86
N VAL A 102 17.56 0.28 -19.54
CA VAL A 102 16.40 0.92 -20.16
C VAL A 102 16.85 2.19 -20.88
N THR A 103 16.58 2.26 -22.18
CA THR A 103 16.94 3.40 -23.04
C THR A 103 15.77 4.32 -23.33
N ASP A 104 14.54 3.85 -23.14
CA ASP A 104 13.31 4.62 -23.36
C ASP A 104 13.01 5.51 -22.15
N ILE A 105 12.82 6.81 -22.39
CA ILE A 105 12.62 7.84 -21.35
C ILE A 105 11.33 7.60 -20.55
N PHE A 106 10.28 7.07 -21.20
CA PHE A 106 9.05 6.77 -20.47
C PHE A 106 9.27 5.57 -19.55
N LEU A 107 9.94 4.53 -20.04
CA LEU A 107 10.28 3.37 -19.21
C LEU A 107 11.22 3.73 -18.06
N SER A 108 12.16 4.65 -18.27
CA SER A 108 13.09 5.06 -17.21
C SER A 108 12.39 5.68 -16.00
N SER A 109 11.18 6.22 -16.17
CA SER A 109 10.38 6.76 -15.05
C SER A 109 9.82 5.70 -14.10
N PHE A 110 9.89 4.42 -14.48
CA PHE A 110 9.45 3.29 -13.65
C PHE A 110 10.59 2.62 -12.89
N ILE A 111 11.83 2.99 -13.21
CA ILE A 111 13.02 2.34 -12.67
C ILE A 111 13.22 2.78 -11.23
N LEU A 112 13.28 1.80 -10.32
CA LEU A 112 13.55 2.02 -8.91
C LEU A 112 15.04 2.07 -8.66
N ASP A 113 15.46 3.04 -7.85
CA ASP A 113 16.86 3.13 -7.41
C ASP A 113 17.11 2.10 -6.29
N PRO A 114 18.07 1.16 -6.46
CA PRO A 114 18.44 0.23 -5.40
C PRO A 114 18.97 0.92 -4.14
N VAL A 115 19.38 2.19 -4.21
CA VAL A 115 19.85 2.98 -3.06
C VAL A 115 18.71 3.40 -2.12
N ASP A 116 17.46 3.44 -2.63
CA ASP A 116 16.23 3.82 -1.90
C ASP A 116 15.75 2.70 -0.95
N THR A 117 16.67 2.18 -0.14
CA THR A 117 16.46 0.96 0.66
C THR A 117 15.32 1.09 1.67
N GLU A 118 14.96 2.30 2.08
CA GLU A 118 13.88 2.54 3.03
C GLU A 118 12.52 2.02 2.55
N PHE A 119 12.25 2.07 1.24
CA PHE A 119 11.00 1.53 0.69
C PHE A 119 11.03 0.00 0.70
N PHE A 120 12.17 -0.59 0.38
CA PHE A 120 12.35 -2.05 0.41
C PHE A 120 12.27 -2.58 1.85
N GLU A 121 12.91 -1.90 2.81
CA GLU A 121 12.88 -2.29 4.22
C GLU A 121 11.48 -2.15 4.84
N ALA A 122 10.70 -1.14 4.46
CA ALA A 122 9.30 -1.01 4.89
C ALA A 122 8.43 -2.18 4.38
N LEU A 123 8.55 -2.53 3.10
CA LEU A 123 7.82 -3.67 2.54
C LEU A 123 8.30 -5.01 3.15
N PHE A 124 9.60 -5.15 3.39
CA PHE A 124 10.16 -6.32 4.07
C PHE A 124 9.60 -6.47 5.48
N GLY A 125 9.52 -5.36 6.22
CA GLY A 125 8.89 -5.30 7.54
C GLY A 125 7.46 -5.82 7.51
N LYS A 126 6.64 -5.32 6.56
CA LYS A 126 5.27 -5.76 6.34
C LYS A 126 5.17 -7.27 6.12
N LEU A 127 5.99 -7.81 5.23
CA LEU A 127 5.99 -9.23 4.88
C LEU A 127 6.38 -10.11 6.06
N LEU A 128 7.36 -9.69 6.86
CA LEU A 128 7.75 -10.43 8.07
C LEU A 128 6.61 -10.48 9.09
N ILE A 129 5.89 -9.38 9.29
CA ILE A 129 4.70 -9.36 10.17
C ILE A 129 3.63 -10.30 9.64
N LEU A 130 3.32 -10.26 8.35
CA LEU A 130 2.35 -11.17 7.71
C LEU A 130 2.75 -12.65 7.84
N LYS A 131 4.05 -12.95 8.00
CA LYS A 131 4.57 -14.29 8.29
C LYS A 131 4.62 -14.64 9.77
N GLY A 132 4.09 -13.81 10.66
CA GLY A 132 4.14 -14.00 12.11
C GLY A 132 5.50 -13.67 12.75
N LYS A 133 6.44 -13.08 12.01
CA LYS A 133 7.76 -12.67 12.51
C LYS A 133 7.76 -11.20 12.97
N ALA A 134 6.82 -10.84 13.85
CA ALA A 134 6.54 -9.46 14.24
C ALA A 134 7.80 -8.68 14.67
N LYS A 135 8.59 -9.22 15.59
CA LYS A 135 9.83 -8.58 16.09
C LYS A 135 10.82 -8.24 14.98
N GLN A 136 11.02 -9.15 14.02
CA GLN A 136 11.91 -8.90 12.89
C GLN A 136 11.32 -7.87 11.92
N GLY A 137 9.99 -7.87 11.76
CA GLY A 137 9.30 -6.89 10.92
C GLY A 137 9.39 -5.48 11.49
N VAL A 138 9.24 -5.32 12.81
CA VAL A 138 9.38 -4.04 13.51
C VAL A 138 10.81 -3.48 13.37
N GLU A 139 11.84 -4.32 13.50
CA GLU A 139 13.23 -3.91 13.26
C GLU A 139 13.45 -3.40 11.83
N LYS A 140 12.78 -4.00 10.84
CA LYS A 140 12.87 -3.59 9.44
C LYS A 140 12.15 -2.26 9.17
N TYR A 141 10.97 -2.05 9.76
CA TYR A 141 10.32 -0.75 9.76
C TYR A 141 11.17 0.33 10.44
N ARG A 142 11.85 -0.01 11.53
CA ARG A 142 12.76 0.92 12.21
C ARG A 142 13.88 1.39 11.27
N LYS A 143 14.52 0.46 10.54
CA LYS A 143 15.54 0.79 9.54
C LYS A 143 15.02 1.71 8.44
N SER A 144 13.82 1.45 7.95
CA SER A 144 13.14 2.34 6.99
C SER A 144 12.95 3.75 7.57
N MET A 145 12.39 3.85 8.78
CA MET A 145 12.11 5.13 9.42
C MET A 145 13.35 5.95 9.76
N PHE A 146 14.49 5.31 10.04
CA PHE A 146 15.76 6.01 10.25
C PHE A 146 16.23 6.79 9.02
N LYS A 147 15.87 6.32 7.81
CA LYS A 147 16.16 7.03 6.56
C LYS A 147 15.04 7.99 6.18
N ASN A 148 13.80 7.55 6.32
CA ASN A 148 12.62 8.35 5.97
C ASN A 148 11.50 8.14 7.01
N PRO A 149 11.28 9.11 7.92
CA PRO A 149 10.31 8.97 8.99
C PRO A 149 8.85 8.88 8.51
N LEU A 150 8.55 9.28 7.27
CA LEU A 150 7.20 9.25 6.70
C LEU A 150 6.77 7.85 6.27
N LEU A 151 7.70 6.89 6.19
CA LEU A 151 7.42 5.50 5.76
C LEU A 151 6.96 4.59 6.91
N GLY A 152 6.53 5.17 8.04
CA GLY A 152 6.13 4.44 9.25
C GLY A 152 4.62 4.39 9.50
N PRO A 153 3.83 3.53 8.82
CA PRO A 153 2.43 3.26 9.21
C PRO A 153 2.34 2.36 10.46
N CYS A 154 3.45 2.09 11.15
CA CYS A 154 3.56 1.07 12.19
C CYS A 154 3.83 1.65 13.58
N LEU A 155 3.40 2.89 13.85
CA LEU A 155 3.53 3.50 15.17
C LEU A 155 2.92 2.63 16.27
N GLY A 156 1.69 2.14 16.06
CA GLY A 156 1.04 1.22 17.02
C GLY A 156 1.81 -0.08 17.25
N LEU A 157 2.55 -0.58 16.24
CA LEU A 157 3.38 -1.78 16.41
C LEU A 157 4.65 -1.50 17.23
N PHE A 158 5.16 -0.27 17.25
CA PHE A 158 6.27 0.07 18.15
C PHE A 158 5.79 0.10 19.60
N ASP A 159 4.64 0.71 19.86
CA ASP A 159 4.05 0.80 21.19
C ASP A 159 3.74 -0.59 21.76
N GLU A 160 3.09 -1.46 20.98
CA GLU A 160 2.81 -2.86 21.36
C GLU A 160 4.07 -3.67 21.69
N ASN A 161 5.21 -3.31 21.09
CA ASN A 161 6.48 -4.00 21.33
C ASN A 161 7.34 -3.32 22.40
N ASN A 162 6.88 -2.23 23.04
CA ASN A 162 7.65 -1.38 23.97
C ASN A 162 8.89 -0.74 23.34
N TRP A 163 8.81 -0.34 22.07
CA TRP A 163 9.93 0.25 21.34
C TRP A 163 9.76 1.75 21.17
N ILE A 164 10.84 2.50 21.39
CA ILE A 164 10.86 3.94 21.16
C ILE A 164 11.06 4.16 19.66
N ALA A 165 10.02 4.66 18.99
CA ALA A 165 10.13 5.07 17.59
C ALA A 165 11.20 6.17 17.44
N PRO A 166 12.04 6.16 16.39
CA PRO A 166 13.16 7.11 16.22
C PRO A 166 12.71 8.55 15.85
N ILE A 167 11.47 8.90 16.17
CA ILE A 167 10.79 10.16 15.84
C ILE A 167 11.52 11.37 16.41
N ASN A 168 12.14 11.23 17.59
CA ASN A 168 12.84 12.33 18.26
C ASN A 168 13.99 12.89 17.44
N GLN A 169 14.56 12.11 16.50
CA GLN A 169 15.63 12.56 15.61
C GLN A 169 15.13 13.52 14.52
N PHE A 170 13.82 13.54 14.28
CA PHE A 170 13.15 14.36 13.27
C PHE A 170 12.23 15.41 13.90
N ALA A 171 12.39 15.71 15.18
CA ALA A 171 11.51 16.61 15.92
C ALA A 171 11.45 18.04 15.34
N THR A 172 12.48 18.45 14.59
CA THR A 172 12.57 19.77 13.95
C THR A 172 12.18 19.75 12.47
N ASP A 173 11.86 18.59 11.90
CA ASP A 173 11.44 18.50 10.50
C ASP A 173 9.99 19.04 10.35
N PRO A 174 9.73 20.04 9.50
CA PRO A 174 8.40 20.65 9.37
C PRO A 174 7.31 19.67 8.95
N ILE A 175 7.64 18.69 8.10
CA ILE A 175 6.70 17.65 7.65
C ILE A 175 6.42 16.69 8.80
N MET A 176 7.44 16.33 9.57
CA MET A 176 7.25 15.47 10.74
C MET A 176 6.45 16.16 11.85
N MET A 177 6.66 17.46 12.07
CA MET A 177 5.83 18.25 12.98
C MET A 177 4.36 18.23 12.56
N LEU A 178 4.08 18.52 11.28
CA LEU A 178 2.72 18.47 10.74
C LEU A 178 2.09 17.07 10.90
N PHE A 179 2.87 16.02 10.61
CA PHE A 179 2.41 14.64 10.79
C PHE A 179 2.07 14.31 12.25
N GLN A 180 2.91 14.71 13.20
CA GLN A 180 2.66 14.55 14.63
C GLN A 180 1.41 15.32 15.09
N ASP A 181 1.21 16.54 14.58
CA ASP A 181 0.04 17.35 14.92
C ASP A 181 -1.25 16.73 14.38
N LEU A 182 -1.24 16.25 13.13
CA LEU A 182 -2.35 15.50 12.54
C LEU A 182 -2.66 14.21 13.32
N PHE A 183 -1.62 13.49 13.77
CA PHE A 183 -1.79 12.27 14.57
C PHE A 183 -2.38 12.57 15.96
N LYS A 184 -1.93 13.62 16.65
CA LYS A 184 -2.52 14.04 17.93
C LYS A 184 -4.00 14.39 17.77
N LEU A 185 -4.34 15.10 16.70
CA LEU A 185 -5.73 15.48 16.40
C LEU A 185 -6.62 14.26 16.10
N SER A 186 -6.10 13.22 15.43
CA SER A 186 -6.90 12.00 15.17
C SER A 186 -7.18 11.22 16.45
N VAL A 187 -6.20 11.12 17.36
CA VAL A 187 -6.35 10.45 18.66
C VAL A 187 -7.36 11.18 19.55
N GLN A 188 -7.31 12.52 19.60
CA GLN A 188 -8.27 13.33 20.35
C GLN A 188 -9.71 13.08 19.89
N ARG A 189 -9.95 13.03 18.58
CA ARG A 189 -11.28 12.76 18.02
C ARG A 189 -11.81 11.38 18.37
N THR A 190 -10.94 10.36 18.41
CA THR A 190 -11.36 9.01 18.84
C THR A 190 -11.74 8.97 20.31
N SER A 191 -11.00 9.66 21.20
CA SER A 191 -11.35 9.73 22.61
C SER A 191 -12.65 10.51 22.89
N GLU A 192 -12.92 11.57 22.13
CA GLU A 192 -14.17 12.34 22.23
C GLU A 192 -15.39 11.55 21.71
N ALA A 193 -15.19 10.72 20.68
CA ALA A 193 -16.22 9.83 20.14
C ALA A 193 -16.59 8.69 21.10
N GLU A 194 -15.61 8.17 21.85
CA GLU A 194 -15.85 7.15 22.88
C GLU A 194 -16.61 7.73 24.07
N GLN A 195 -16.24 8.93 24.53
CA GLN A 195 -16.93 9.63 25.63
C GLN A 195 -18.37 10.04 25.29
N THR A 196 -18.67 10.36 24.04
CA THR A 196 -20.03 10.70 23.59
C THR A 196 -20.91 9.47 23.30
N SER A 197 -20.34 8.26 23.38
CA SER A 197 -21.08 7.01 23.20
C SER A 197 -21.63 6.40 24.50
N GLU A 198 -21.09 6.81 25.66
CA GLU A 198 -21.57 6.36 26.99
C GLU A 198 -22.83 7.12 27.47
N ASP A 199 -23.22 8.21 26.80
CA ASP A 199 -24.37 9.04 27.15
C ASP A 199 -25.60 8.86 26.24
N LYS A 200 -25.68 7.75 25.50
CA LYS A 200 -26.93 7.38 24.79
C LYS A 200 -27.84 6.54 25.68
N PRO A 201 -29.12 6.90 25.87
CA PRO A 201 -30.07 6.04 26.58
C PRO A 201 -30.14 4.68 25.88
N SER A 202 -30.08 3.62 26.68
CA SER A 202 -30.05 2.22 26.25
C SER A 202 -31.07 1.96 25.14
N ILE A 203 -30.59 1.57 23.96
CA ILE A 203 -31.45 1.13 22.87
C ILE A 203 -32.12 -0.18 23.31
N PRO A 204 -33.46 -0.27 23.30
CA PRO A 204 -34.18 -1.48 23.67
C PRO A 204 -33.75 -2.65 22.77
N GLN A 205 -33.17 -3.70 23.37
CA GLN A 205 -32.58 -4.82 22.63
C GLN A 205 -33.60 -5.91 22.26
N THR A 206 -34.84 -5.80 22.73
CA THR A 206 -35.91 -6.73 22.37
C THR A 206 -37.19 -6.02 21.94
N ALA A 207 -37.96 -6.67 21.07
CA ALA A 207 -39.24 -6.14 20.58
C ALA A 207 -40.26 -5.87 21.70
N GLY A 208 -40.12 -6.52 22.87
CA GLY A 208 -40.94 -6.28 24.05
C GLY A 208 -40.69 -4.90 24.69
N ASP A 209 -39.45 -4.40 24.64
CA ASP A 209 -39.07 -3.12 25.24
C ASP A 209 -39.56 -1.93 24.38
N LEU A 210 -39.62 -2.10 23.06
CA LEU A 210 -40.25 -1.14 22.14
C LEU A 210 -41.76 -0.99 22.40
N LEU A 211 -42.46 -2.09 22.72
CA LEU A 211 -43.89 -2.08 23.02
C LEU A 211 -44.19 -1.34 24.33
N LEU A 212 -43.32 -1.48 25.33
CA LEU A 212 -43.42 -0.80 26.63
C LEU A 212 -43.19 0.71 26.54
N CYS A 213 -42.26 1.15 25.68
CA CYS A 213 -42.07 2.58 25.37
C CYS A 213 -43.28 3.17 24.65
N PHE A 214 -43.90 2.43 23.72
CA PHE A 214 -45.08 2.89 22.99
C PHE A 214 -46.33 3.00 23.87
N LEU A 215 -46.53 2.07 24.79
CA LEU A 215 -47.66 2.10 25.74
C LEU A 215 -47.54 3.24 26.75
N LYS A 216 -46.32 3.54 27.23
CA LYS A 216 -46.08 4.68 28.15
C LYS A 216 -46.40 6.03 27.50
N GLN A 217 -46.08 6.21 26.22
CA GLN A 217 -46.36 7.47 25.50
C GLN A 217 -47.85 7.69 25.23
N ASN A 218 -48.64 6.63 25.09
CA ASN A 218 -50.09 6.73 24.90
C ASN A 218 -50.86 6.94 26.21
N SER A 219 -50.35 6.45 27.35
CA SER A 219 -50.97 6.70 28.66
C SER A 219 -50.82 8.14 29.16
N THR A 220 -49.76 8.85 28.75
CA THR A 220 -49.56 10.27 29.11
C THR A 220 -50.33 11.22 28.21
N SER A 221 -50.73 10.80 26.99
CA SER A 221 -51.50 11.64 26.08
C SER A 221 -52.98 11.75 26.45
N GLN A 222 -53.55 10.76 27.15
CA GLN A 222 -54.95 10.81 27.63
C GLN A 222 -55.14 11.55 28.96
N ALA A 223 -54.06 11.85 29.71
CA ALA A 223 -54.12 12.62 30.95
C ALA A 223 -54.07 14.16 30.73
N HIS A 224 -54.06 14.61 29.48
CA HIS A 224 -54.10 16.04 29.11
C HIS A 224 -55.35 16.44 28.30
N GLN A 225 -56.38 15.58 28.25
CA GLN A 225 -57.69 15.90 27.67
C GLN A 225 -58.89 15.46 28.53
N ALA A 226 -58.73 15.41 29.86
CA ALA A 226 -59.86 15.31 30.80
C ALA A 226 -59.63 16.24 32.00
#